data_AF-A0A098SAY4-F1
#
_entry.id   AF-A0A098SAY4-F1
#
_cell.length_a   1.000
_cell.length_b   1.000
_cell.length_c   1.000
_cell.angle_alpha   90.00
_cell.angle_beta   90.00
_cell.angle_gamma   90.00
#
_symmetry.space_group_name_H-M   'P 1'
#
loop_
_entity.id
_entity.type
_entity.pdbx_description
1 polymer ?
#
loop_
_entity_poly.entity_id
_entity_poly.type
_entity_poly.pdbx_seq_one_letter_code
_entity_poly.pdbx_strand_id
1 'polypeptide(L)'
;MKIPYLLSLLFLCLPLEPHAQVFLGDDADFFNKKARLYQRWLDAKGYGQVLKVDEAKLAKNGMELELWLSLRTTNPDEGAALWNELQQTLAEQEDGESLDETLYYTFVRFMEIPPAQGNIQVYLPAASGSGYNPCFYYWIWEADNAIQQKKRINACKAQTLNIPVELPRVEQAVGTSEVAIDKKRSRQEVFDAVLRYARQRYEQPREGCEERKPEVEQTDFNNEYVLKFHVSDLCREVLTDEEQSLWCDFVELWWGDCNDMRRERLEFTFHYTPTDDGYLLTGSLTGKFGSGVYKPRSSGYMDMEPDFEDDFLIPYVNRFQQDLKRYLERP
;
A
#
# COMPACT_ATOMS: atom_id res chain seq x y z
N MET A 1 49.06 -56.21 33.93
CA MET A 1 49.40 -54.79 34.19
C MET A 1 49.36 -54.05 32.85
N LYS A 2 48.81 -52.82 32.82
CA LYS A 2 48.50 -51.94 31.66
C LYS A 2 47.10 -52.19 31.06
N ILE A 3 46.05 -51.60 31.64
CA ILE A 3 45.52 -50.23 31.52
C ILE A 3 44.81 -50.01 30.15
N PRO A 4 43.47 -49.80 30.15
CA PRO A 4 42.67 -49.56 28.97
C PRO A 4 42.63 -48.05 28.66
N TYR A 5 43.00 -47.67 27.44
CA TYR A 5 42.74 -46.34 26.91
C TYR A 5 42.36 -46.49 25.44
N LEU A 6 41.12 -46.90 25.18
CA LEU A 6 40.52 -46.72 23.85
C LEU A 6 38.99 -46.74 23.93
N LEU A 7 38.42 -46.07 24.93
CA LEU A 7 36.97 -45.99 25.12
C LEU A 7 36.52 -44.57 25.49
N SER A 8 37.10 -43.57 24.82
CA SER A 8 36.86 -42.16 25.14
C SER A 8 36.68 -41.25 23.92
N LEU A 9 36.50 -41.80 22.71
CA LEU A 9 36.27 -40.99 21.49
C LEU A 9 34.97 -41.31 20.74
N LEU A 10 34.06 -42.07 21.35
CA LEU A 10 32.79 -42.46 20.73
C LEU A 10 31.56 -41.84 21.41
N PHE A 11 31.69 -40.60 21.89
CA PHE A 11 30.62 -39.85 22.55
C PHE A 11 30.37 -38.44 22.00
N LEU A 12 30.94 -38.10 20.83
CA LEU A 12 30.83 -36.76 20.22
C LEU A 12 29.99 -36.69 18.93
N CYS A 13 29.33 -37.79 18.55
CA CYS A 13 28.33 -37.79 17.48
C CYS A 13 26.95 -38.20 18.02
N LEU A 14 26.52 -37.60 19.13
CA LEU A 14 25.09 -37.54 19.39
C LEU A 14 24.48 -36.68 18.29
N PRO A 15 23.54 -37.19 17.48
CA PRO A 15 22.81 -36.34 16.57
C PRO A 15 22.15 -35.26 17.41
N LEU A 16 22.45 -34.00 17.10
CA LEU A 16 21.54 -32.90 17.40
C LEU A 16 20.22 -33.31 16.77
N GLU A 17 19.27 -33.77 17.58
CA GLU A 17 17.90 -33.95 17.10
C GLU A 17 17.47 -32.58 16.56
N PRO A 18 17.21 -32.45 15.24
CA PRO A 18 16.54 -31.26 14.77
C PRO A 18 15.24 -31.19 15.57
N HIS A 19 14.96 -30.04 16.20
CA HIS A 19 13.72 -29.82 16.93
C HIS A 19 12.56 -30.21 16.01
N ALA A 20 12.05 -31.42 16.16
CA ALA A 20 10.94 -31.91 15.38
C ALA A 20 9.76 -31.04 15.82
N GLN A 21 9.33 -30.15 14.92
CA GLN A 21 8.14 -29.35 15.14
C GLN A 21 6.99 -30.30 15.50
N VAL A 22 6.29 -30.01 16.59
CA VAL A 22 5.24 -30.88 17.10
C VAL A 22 4.04 -30.77 16.18
N PHE A 23 3.51 -31.89 15.70
CA PHE A 23 2.29 -31.89 14.91
C PHE A 23 1.09 -31.46 15.78
N LEU A 24 0.34 -30.45 15.34
CA LEU A 24 -0.78 -29.83 16.06
C LEU A 24 -2.16 -30.31 15.57
N GLY A 25 -2.20 -31.23 14.61
CA GLY A 25 -3.42 -31.60 13.86
C GLY A 25 -4.60 -32.10 14.70
N ASP A 26 -4.31 -32.69 15.85
CA ASP A 26 -5.33 -33.34 16.70
C ASP A 26 -5.99 -32.36 17.70
N ASP A 27 -5.50 -31.12 17.80
CA ASP A 27 -5.86 -30.16 18.86
C ASP A 27 -6.82 -29.04 18.40
N ALA A 28 -7.49 -29.19 17.25
CA ALA A 28 -8.36 -28.15 16.69
C ALA A 28 -9.45 -27.64 17.66
N ASP A 29 -10.12 -28.54 18.39
CA ASP A 29 -11.15 -28.19 19.39
C ASP A 29 -10.57 -27.44 20.60
N PHE A 30 -9.33 -27.75 20.96
CA PHE A 30 -8.60 -27.06 22.02
C PHE A 30 -8.27 -25.63 21.58
N PHE A 31 -7.70 -25.44 20.38
CA PHE A 31 -7.39 -24.10 19.86
C PHE A 31 -8.63 -23.23 19.72
N ASN A 32 -9.76 -23.78 19.28
CA ASN A 32 -11.03 -23.05 19.21
C ASN A 32 -11.52 -22.56 20.59
N LYS A 33 -11.30 -23.35 21.66
CA LYS A 33 -11.62 -22.92 23.03
C LYS A 33 -10.68 -21.81 23.50
N LYS A 34 -9.38 -21.93 23.21
CA LYS A 34 -8.35 -20.97 23.58
C LYS A 34 -8.48 -19.65 22.81
N ALA A 35 -8.91 -19.67 21.55
CA ALA A 35 -9.21 -18.49 20.74
C ALA A 35 -10.28 -17.60 21.39
N ARG A 36 -11.33 -18.21 21.99
CA ARG A 36 -12.34 -17.48 22.76
C ARG A 36 -11.79 -16.86 24.04
N LEU A 37 -10.83 -17.51 24.69
CA LEU A 37 -10.14 -16.93 25.84
C LEU A 37 -9.25 -15.76 25.42
N TYR A 38 -8.60 -15.86 24.26
CA TYR A 38 -7.82 -14.78 23.69
C TYR A 38 -8.69 -13.55 23.40
N GLN A 39 -9.88 -13.73 22.81
CA GLN A 39 -10.84 -12.62 22.64
C GLN A 39 -11.20 -11.97 23.99
N ARG A 40 -11.50 -12.76 25.03
CA ARG A 40 -11.82 -12.21 26.36
C ARG A 40 -10.65 -11.44 26.95
N TRP A 41 -9.42 -11.88 26.70
CA TRP A 41 -8.23 -11.15 27.10
C TRP A 41 -8.08 -9.83 26.34
N LEU A 42 -8.29 -9.82 25.01
CA LEU A 42 -8.35 -8.58 24.22
C LEU A 42 -9.40 -7.62 24.79
N ASP A 43 -10.60 -8.10 25.09
CA ASP A 43 -11.69 -7.29 25.66
C ASP A 43 -11.30 -6.70 27.02
N ALA A 44 -10.69 -7.51 27.90
CA ALA A 44 -10.26 -7.08 29.24
C ALA A 44 -9.13 -6.05 29.20
N LYS A 45 -8.27 -6.09 28.17
CA LYS A 45 -7.21 -5.11 27.91
C LYS A 45 -7.70 -3.87 27.16
N GLY A 46 -8.96 -3.83 26.74
CA GLY A 46 -9.52 -2.75 25.91
C GLY A 46 -9.25 -2.90 24.41
N TYR A 47 -8.33 -3.78 24.00
CA TYR A 47 -7.99 -4.04 22.60
C TYR A 47 -9.15 -4.68 21.83
N GLY A 48 -10.08 -5.32 22.52
CA GLY A 48 -11.28 -5.92 21.93
C GLY A 48 -12.22 -4.93 21.25
N GLN A 49 -12.06 -3.62 21.50
CA GLN A 49 -12.76 -2.55 20.77
C GLN A 49 -12.22 -2.33 19.36
N VAL A 50 -10.96 -2.73 19.10
CA VAL A 50 -10.29 -2.59 17.81
C VAL A 50 -10.17 -3.95 17.11
N LEU A 51 -9.76 -4.98 17.87
CA LEU A 51 -9.47 -6.32 17.37
C LEU A 51 -10.57 -7.32 17.72
N LYS A 52 -10.83 -8.21 16.77
CA LYS A 52 -11.74 -9.34 16.94
C LYS A 52 -11.08 -10.62 16.44
N VAL A 53 -11.07 -11.66 17.27
CA VAL A 53 -10.71 -13.02 16.89
C VAL A 53 -11.82 -13.59 16.02
N ASP A 54 -11.47 -13.98 14.80
CA ASP A 54 -12.39 -14.68 13.90
C ASP A 54 -12.21 -16.18 13.96
N GLU A 55 -10.97 -16.65 13.86
CA GLU A 55 -10.66 -18.08 13.91
C GLU A 55 -9.22 -18.34 14.37
N ALA A 56 -9.00 -19.55 14.89
CA ALA A 56 -7.67 -20.14 15.01
C ALA A 56 -7.65 -21.38 14.13
N LYS A 57 -6.76 -21.42 13.13
CA LYS A 57 -6.72 -22.50 12.15
C LYS A 57 -5.34 -23.09 11.99
N LEU A 58 -5.32 -24.37 11.66
CA LEU A 58 -4.09 -25.07 11.36
C LEU A 58 -3.64 -24.78 9.92
N ALA A 59 -2.36 -24.50 9.77
CA ALA A 59 -1.69 -24.25 8.51
C ALA A 59 -0.49 -25.19 8.34
N LYS A 60 0.13 -25.14 7.14
CA LYS A 60 1.29 -25.98 6.77
C LYS A 60 1.14 -27.45 7.17
N ASN A 61 0.00 -28.05 6.81
CA ASN A 61 -0.35 -29.44 7.13
C ASN A 61 -0.34 -29.76 8.64
N GLY A 62 -0.79 -28.83 9.49
CA GLY A 62 -0.88 -29.06 10.94
C GLY A 62 0.41 -28.76 11.71
N MET A 63 1.39 -28.14 11.07
CA MET A 63 2.67 -27.77 11.72
C MET A 63 2.68 -26.34 12.25
N GLU A 64 1.71 -25.52 11.84
CA GLU A 64 1.58 -24.12 12.22
C GLU A 64 0.14 -23.82 12.66
N LEU A 65 -0.01 -22.94 13.65
CA LEU A 65 -1.28 -22.41 14.09
C LEU A 65 -1.36 -20.92 13.74
N GLU A 66 -2.35 -20.56 12.93
CA GLU A 66 -2.67 -19.18 12.57
C GLU A 66 -3.82 -18.66 13.42
N LEU A 67 -3.63 -17.53 14.10
CA LEU A 67 -4.70 -16.77 14.75
C LEU A 67 -5.11 -15.60 13.86
N TRP A 68 -6.35 -15.61 13.40
CA TRP A 68 -6.91 -14.59 12.52
C TRP A 68 -7.65 -13.53 13.33
N LEU A 69 -7.19 -12.29 13.21
CA LEU A 69 -7.73 -11.12 13.89
C LEU A 69 -8.25 -10.12 12.84
N SER A 70 -9.53 -9.75 12.91
CA SER A 70 -10.07 -8.64 12.12
C SER A 70 -10.02 -7.33 12.90
N LEU A 71 -9.76 -6.24 12.18
CA LEU A 71 -10.12 -4.90 12.63
C LEU A 71 -11.64 -4.73 12.58
N ARG A 72 -12.20 -4.01 13.56
CA ARG A 72 -13.64 -3.71 13.66
C ARG A 72 -14.10 -2.56 12.75
N THR A 73 -13.51 -2.46 11.57
CA THR A 73 -13.93 -1.55 10.50
C THR A 73 -13.70 -2.23 9.15
N THR A 74 -14.29 -1.71 8.09
CA THR A 74 -14.00 -2.10 6.70
C THR A 74 -13.32 -0.97 5.92
N ASN A 75 -13.15 0.20 6.54
CA ASN A 75 -12.54 1.37 5.94
C ASN A 75 -11.00 1.31 6.10
N PRO A 76 -10.20 1.40 5.02
CA PRO A 76 -8.74 1.34 5.08
C PRO A 76 -8.08 2.44 5.92
N ASP A 77 -8.55 3.69 5.81
CA ASP A 77 -7.98 4.82 6.56
C ASP A 77 -8.27 4.69 8.05
N GLU A 78 -9.51 4.34 8.40
CA GLU A 78 -9.91 4.09 9.79
C GLU A 78 -9.16 2.88 10.35
N GLY A 79 -9.01 1.80 9.57
CA GLY A 79 -8.28 0.61 10.00
C GLY A 79 -6.81 0.89 10.30
N ALA A 80 -6.15 1.69 9.46
CA ALA A 80 -4.80 2.15 9.70
C ALA A 80 -4.69 3.05 10.93
N ALA A 81 -5.63 3.98 11.11
CA ALA A 81 -5.67 4.86 12.28
C ALA A 81 -5.85 4.05 13.57
N LEU A 82 -6.81 3.14 13.62
CA LEU A 82 -7.08 2.27 14.76
C LEU A 82 -5.87 1.38 15.10
N TRP A 83 -5.18 0.83 14.10
CA TRP A 83 -3.98 0.03 14.32
C TRP A 83 -2.83 0.87 14.92
N ASN A 84 -2.59 2.05 14.36
CA ASN A 84 -1.55 2.96 14.86
C ASN A 84 -1.85 3.45 16.29
N GLU A 85 -3.10 3.78 16.58
CA GLU A 85 -3.56 4.18 17.92
C GLU A 85 -3.35 3.03 18.93
N LEU A 86 -3.65 1.80 18.54
CA LEU A 86 -3.44 0.61 19.38
C LEU A 86 -1.94 0.41 19.71
N GLN A 87 -1.06 0.60 18.73
CA GLN A 87 0.39 0.53 18.93
C GLN A 87 0.89 1.63 19.88
N GLN A 88 0.41 2.86 19.72
CA GLN A 88 0.78 3.99 20.57
C GLN A 88 0.28 3.82 22.01
N THR A 89 -0.98 3.42 22.19
CA THR A 89 -1.59 3.24 23.51
C THR A 89 -0.80 2.24 24.36
N LEU A 90 -0.28 1.17 23.75
CA LEU A 90 0.50 0.17 24.48
C LEU A 90 1.89 0.68 24.83
N ALA A 91 2.56 1.37 23.90
CA ALA A 91 3.85 2.00 24.15
C ALA A 91 3.80 3.01 25.31
N GLU A 92 2.65 3.66 25.53
CA GLU A 92 2.44 4.59 26.65
C GLU A 92 2.09 3.89 27.98
N GLN A 93 1.51 2.69 27.95
CA GLN A 93 0.98 2.00 29.13
C GLN A 93 1.91 0.92 29.70
N GLU A 94 2.66 0.22 28.85
CA GLU A 94 3.46 -0.94 29.25
C GLU A 94 4.94 -0.68 28.91
N ASP A 95 5.69 -0.24 29.94
CA ASP A 95 7.10 0.20 30.03
C ASP A 95 8.09 -0.48 29.04
N GLY A 96 7.96 -0.16 27.75
CA GLY A 96 8.83 -0.64 26.66
C GLY A 96 8.43 -1.95 25.97
N GLU A 97 7.28 -2.55 26.27
CA GLU A 97 6.78 -3.72 25.51
C GLU A 97 6.14 -3.29 24.18
N SER A 98 6.42 -4.01 23.08
CA SER A 98 5.76 -3.74 21.80
C SER A 98 4.41 -4.46 21.69
N LEU A 99 3.44 -3.84 21.01
CA LEU A 99 2.13 -4.48 20.76
C LEU A 99 2.29 -5.86 20.11
N ASP A 100 3.24 -5.99 19.20
CA ASP A 100 3.48 -7.22 18.46
C ASP A 100 3.93 -8.35 19.42
N GLU A 101 4.86 -8.06 20.32
CA GLU A 101 5.31 -9.00 21.35
C GLU A 101 4.18 -9.36 22.32
N THR A 102 3.43 -8.36 22.82
CA THR A 102 2.33 -8.59 23.76
C THR A 102 1.24 -9.46 23.13
N LEU A 103 0.84 -9.18 21.89
CA LEU A 103 -0.14 -9.98 21.16
C LEU A 103 0.40 -11.40 20.91
N TYR A 104 1.63 -11.51 20.41
CA TYR A 104 2.22 -12.78 19.98
C TYR A 104 2.54 -13.72 21.15
N TYR A 105 3.26 -13.24 22.16
CA TYR A 105 3.62 -14.06 23.31
C TYR A 105 2.40 -14.45 24.15
N THR A 106 1.38 -13.59 24.21
CA THR A 106 0.10 -13.99 24.80
C THR A 106 -0.58 -15.09 24.01
N PHE A 107 -0.55 -15.02 22.68
CA PHE A 107 -1.17 -16.01 21.81
C PHE A 107 -0.52 -17.39 21.97
N VAL A 108 0.80 -17.49 21.80
CA VAL A 108 1.51 -18.78 21.91
C VAL A 108 1.39 -19.36 23.32
N ARG A 109 1.37 -18.52 24.37
CA ARG A 109 1.10 -18.94 25.76
C ARG A 109 -0.31 -19.48 25.95
N PHE A 110 -1.33 -18.81 25.38
CA PHE A 110 -2.72 -19.25 25.51
C PHE A 110 -2.95 -20.57 24.78
N MET A 111 -2.34 -20.72 23.61
CA MET A 111 -2.44 -21.89 22.75
C MET A 111 -1.48 -23.01 23.14
N GLU A 112 -0.59 -22.80 24.10
CA GLU A 112 0.36 -23.82 24.60
C GLU A 112 1.22 -24.43 23.47
N ILE A 113 1.60 -23.62 22.49
CA ILE A 113 2.43 -24.02 21.35
C ILE A 113 3.86 -23.47 21.46
N PRO A 114 4.87 -24.15 20.88
CA PRO A 114 6.18 -23.55 20.67
C PRO A 114 6.07 -22.27 19.85
N PRO A 115 6.83 -21.20 20.18
CA PRO A 115 6.69 -19.93 19.48
C PRO A 115 6.92 -20.04 17.98
N ALA A 116 7.92 -20.81 17.52
CA ALA A 116 8.19 -21.04 16.10
C ALA A 116 7.02 -21.66 15.28
N GLN A 117 5.94 -22.10 15.92
CA GLN A 117 4.75 -22.68 15.28
C GLN A 117 3.54 -21.72 15.28
N GLY A 118 3.69 -20.52 15.84
CA GLY A 118 2.62 -19.53 15.94
C GLY A 118 2.70 -18.46 14.85
N ASN A 119 1.55 -18.06 14.32
CA ASN A 119 1.41 -16.95 13.38
C ASN A 119 0.14 -16.16 13.67
N ILE A 120 0.23 -14.83 13.78
CA ILE A 120 -0.94 -13.95 13.89
C ILE A 120 -1.16 -13.24 12.56
N GLN A 121 -2.41 -13.28 12.10
CA GLN A 121 -2.86 -12.69 10.84
C GLN A 121 -3.87 -11.59 11.17
N VAL A 122 -3.41 -10.34 11.27
CA VAL A 122 -4.32 -9.19 11.40
C VAL A 122 -4.71 -8.69 10.03
N TYR A 123 -5.99 -8.49 9.81
CA TYR A 123 -6.51 -8.07 8.51
C TYR A 123 -7.68 -7.10 8.64
N LEU A 124 -7.95 -6.37 7.57
CA LEU A 124 -9.15 -5.56 7.42
C LEU A 124 -10.22 -6.38 6.69
N PRO A 125 -11.41 -6.60 7.26
CA PRO A 125 -12.50 -7.26 6.56
C PRO A 125 -12.88 -6.55 5.26
N ALA A 126 -13.17 -7.33 4.21
CA ALA A 126 -13.73 -6.78 2.99
C ALA A 126 -15.15 -6.22 3.22
N ALA A 127 -15.47 -5.08 2.60
CA ALA A 127 -16.80 -4.47 2.70
C ALA A 127 -17.94 -5.38 2.20
N SER A 128 -17.64 -6.33 1.31
CA SER A 128 -18.57 -7.35 0.81
C SER A 128 -18.90 -8.45 1.82
N GLY A 129 -18.19 -8.52 2.95
CA GLY A 129 -18.38 -9.53 3.99
C GLY A 129 -17.69 -10.87 3.71
N SER A 130 -16.96 -11.01 2.61
CA SER A 130 -16.19 -12.22 2.29
C SER A 130 -14.74 -11.88 1.95
N GLY A 131 -13.80 -12.42 2.72
CA GLY A 131 -12.36 -12.21 2.54
C GLY A 131 -11.82 -10.97 3.24
N TYR A 132 -10.59 -10.60 2.89
CA TYR A 132 -9.88 -9.46 3.45
C TYR A 132 -9.64 -8.38 2.40
N ASN A 133 -9.52 -7.15 2.86
CA ASN A 133 -9.16 -6.01 2.05
C ASN A 133 -7.62 -5.99 1.85
N PRO A 134 -7.10 -6.04 0.61
CA PRO A 134 -5.66 -6.10 0.36
C PRO A 134 -4.90 -4.82 0.75
N CYS A 135 -5.62 -3.72 1.04
CA CYS A 135 -5.05 -2.45 1.49
C CYS A 135 -4.49 -2.51 2.92
N PHE A 136 -4.84 -3.55 3.69
CA PHE A 136 -4.36 -3.74 5.05
C PHE A 136 -4.12 -5.22 5.37
N TYR A 137 -2.89 -5.55 5.75
CA TYR A 137 -2.56 -6.79 6.45
C TYR A 137 -1.39 -6.56 7.40
N TYR A 138 -1.36 -7.30 8.50
CA TYR A 138 -0.25 -7.28 9.44
C TYR A 138 -0.04 -8.68 10.00
N TRP A 139 1.06 -9.31 9.61
CA TRP A 139 1.40 -10.68 9.98
C TRP A 139 2.53 -10.66 10.99
N ILE A 140 2.39 -11.46 12.06
CA ILE A 140 3.34 -11.50 13.17
C ILE A 140 3.72 -12.97 13.40
N TRP A 141 5.01 -13.26 13.39
CA TRP A 141 5.53 -14.60 13.71
C TRP A 141 6.91 -14.47 14.37
N GLU A 142 7.38 -15.53 15.01
CA GLU A 142 8.73 -15.59 15.55
C GLU A 142 9.64 -16.42 14.64
N ALA A 143 10.80 -15.86 14.30
CA ALA A 143 11.89 -16.56 13.65
C ALA A 143 13.21 -16.10 14.27
N ASP A 144 14.15 -17.04 14.44
CA ASP A 144 15.48 -16.77 15.01
C ASP A 144 15.43 -16.08 16.41
N ASN A 145 14.44 -16.48 17.23
CA ASN A 145 14.16 -15.91 18.57
C ASN A 145 13.83 -14.41 18.57
N ALA A 146 13.33 -13.88 17.45
CA ALA A 146 12.89 -12.50 17.34
C ALA A 146 11.52 -12.43 16.66
N ILE A 147 10.69 -11.51 17.11
CA ILE A 147 9.44 -11.19 16.43
C ILE A 147 9.75 -10.61 15.05
N GLN A 148 9.13 -11.21 14.05
CA GLN A 148 9.13 -10.78 12.66
C GLN A 148 7.75 -10.25 12.29
N GLN A 149 7.75 -9.30 11.37
CA GLN A 149 6.52 -8.72 10.85
C GLN A 149 6.55 -8.67 9.32
N LYS A 150 5.40 -8.92 8.71
CA LYS A 150 5.14 -8.57 7.31
C LYS A 150 3.86 -7.78 7.28
N LYS A 151 3.93 -6.54 6.81
CA LYS A 151 2.80 -5.63 6.92
C LYS A 151 2.58 -4.83 5.66
N ARG A 152 1.34 -4.43 5.47
CA ARG A 152 0.85 -3.43 4.54
C ARG A 152 -0.21 -2.65 5.28
N ILE A 153 0.02 -1.38 5.56
CA ILE A 153 -0.92 -0.53 6.29
C ILE A 153 -1.26 0.65 5.37
N ASN A 154 -2.53 0.82 5.05
CA ASN A 154 -3.06 1.93 4.25
C ASN A 154 -2.47 2.08 2.84
N ALA A 155 -2.13 0.98 2.16
CA ALA A 155 -1.51 0.99 0.83
C ALA A 155 -2.45 1.36 -0.33
N CYS A 156 -3.65 1.86 -0.04
CA CYS A 156 -4.63 2.26 -1.03
C CYS A 156 -5.01 3.74 -0.86
N LYS A 157 -4.16 4.49 -0.16
CA LYS A 157 -4.43 5.89 0.14
C LYS A 157 -4.21 6.72 -1.12
N ALA A 158 -5.31 7.16 -1.73
CA ALA A 158 -5.23 8.12 -2.81
C ALA A 158 -4.56 9.42 -2.31
N GLN A 159 -3.56 9.90 -3.02
CA GLN A 159 -2.82 11.09 -2.62
C GLN A 159 -3.66 12.33 -2.89
N THR A 160 -3.94 13.12 -1.85
CA THR A 160 -4.82 14.29 -1.96
C THR A 160 -4.05 15.50 -2.50
N LEU A 161 -4.58 16.13 -3.53
CA LEU A 161 -4.09 17.34 -4.17
C LEU A 161 -4.99 18.52 -3.79
N ASN A 162 -4.43 19.59 -3.24
CA ASN A 162 -5.17 20.84 -2.99
C ASN A 162 -4.51 22.00 -3.73
N ILE A 163 -5.17 22.51 -4.77
CA ILE A 163 -4.62 23.56 -5.64
C ILE A 163 -5.51 24.80 -5.52
N PRO A 164 -5.20 25.73 -4.60
CA PRO A 164 -5.81 27.06 -4.63
C PRO A 164 -5.25 27.84 -5.82
N VAL A 165 -6.13 28.37 -6.67
CA VAL A 165 -5.78 29.25 -7.80
C VAL A 165 -6.40 30.62 -7.54
N GLU A 166 -5.53 31.60 -7.32
CA GLU A 166 -5.91 33.01 -7.17
C GLU A 166 -5.87 33.70 -8.53
N LEU A 167 -6.82 34.59 -8.79
CA LEU A 167 -6.77 35.42 -9.99
C LEU A 167 -5.59 36.40 -9.90
N PRO A 168 -4.78 36.57 -10.96
CA PRO A 168 -3.72 37.57 -10.95
C PRO A 168 -4.33 38.95 -10.70
N ARG A 169 -3.89 39.63 -9.64
CA ARG A 169 -4.25 41.03 -9.39
C ARG A 169 -3.73 41.84 -10.56
N VAL A 170 -4.63 42.53 -11.26
CA VAL A 170 -4.26 43.45 -12.33
C VAL A 170 -3.51 44.62 -11.69
N GLU A 171 -2.18 44.58 -11.69
CA GLU A 171 -1.39 45.80 -11.54
C GLU A 171 -1.67 46.66 -12.76
N GLN A 172 -2.15 47.88 -12.52
CA GLN A 172 -2.59 48.81 -13.56
C GLN A 172 -1.53 48.96 -14.66
N ALA A 173 -1.76 48.32 -15.80
CA ALA A 173 -1.04 48.63 -17.02
C ALA A 173 -1.52 50.00 -17.51
N VAL A 174 -0.66 51.00 -17.39
CA VAL A 174 -0.85 52.32 -18.01
C VAL A 174 -0.74 52.14 -19.52
N GLY A 175 -1.88 51.96 -20.19
CA GLY A 175 -1.95 51.86 -21.64
C GLY A 175 -3.30 51.32 -22.08
N THR A 176 -4.13 52.19 -22.66
CA THR A 176 -5.49 51.91 -23.12
C THR A 176 -5.57 50.70 -24.05
N SER A 177 -6.04 49.59 -23.49
CA SER A 177 -6.80 48.52 -24.15
C SER A 177 -7.56 47.83 -23.02
N GLU A 178 -8.85 48.15 -22.86
CA GLU A 178 -9.73 47.48 -21.91
C GLU A 178 -9.91 46.02 -22.33
N VAL A 179 -8.97 45.16 -21.92
CA VAL A 179 -9.26 43.73 -21.80
C VAL A 179 -9.92 43.60 -20.44
N ALA A 180 -11.24 43.55 -20.43
CA ALA A 180 -11.99 43.15 -19.26
C ALA A 180 -11.54 41.72 -18.89
N ILE A 181 -10.57 41.61 -17.97
CA ILE A 181 -10.29 40.36 -17.27
C ILE A 181 -11.38 40.24 -16.21
N ASP A 182 -12.58 39.94 -16.67
CA ASP A 182 -13.73 39.70 -15.82
C ASP A 182 -14.39 38.39 -16.27
N LYS A 183 -13.84 37.29 -15.76
CA LYS A 183 -14.54 36.02 -15.59
C LYS A 183 -13.70 35.13 -14.68
N LYS A 184 -14.26 34.83 -13.50
CA LYS A 184 -13.91 33.58 -12.79
C LYS A 184 -13.96 32.47 -13.85
N ARG A 185 -12.83 31.81 -14.14
CA ARG A 185 -12.80 30.72 -15.12
C ARG A 185 -13.89 29.72 -14.75
N SER A 186 -14.76 29.43 -15.71
CA SER A 186 -15.83 28.47 -15.51
C SER A 186 -15.23 27.10 -15.22
N ARG A 187 -15.96 26.28 -14.48
CA ARG A 187 -15.59 24.89 -14.19
C ARG A 187 -15.15 24.13 -15.45
N GLN A 188 -15.89 24.29 -16.55
CA GLN A 188 -15.59 23.62 -17.81
C GLN A 188 -14.26 24.10 -18.40
N GLU A 189 -14.02 25.41 -18.42
CA GLU A 189 -12.73 25.96 -18.86
C GLU A 189 -11.57 25.45 -17.99
N VAL A 190 -11.77 25.30 -16.68
CA VAL A 190 -10.76 24.74 -15.77
C VAL A 190 -10.51 23.25 -16.05
N PHE A 191 -11.57 22.44 -16.18
CA PHE A 191 -11.43 21.01 -16.49
C PHE A 191 -10.79 20.77 -17.87
N ASP A 192 -11.17 21.57 -18.87
CA ASP A 192 -10.55 21.52 -20.20
C ASP A 192 -9.06 21.91 -20.14
N ALA A 193 -8.69 22.88 -19.29
CA ALA A 193 -7.30 23.24 -19.06
C ALA A 193 -6.52 22.12 -18.36
N VAL A 194 -7.11 21.45 -17.36
CA VAL A 194 -6.50 20.29 -16.69
C VAL A 194 -6.27 19.14 -17.67
N LEU A 195 -7.26 18.81 -18.50
CA LEU A 195 -7.13 17.78 -19.53
C LEU A 195 -6.07 18.16 -20.57
N ARG A 196 -6.02 19.43 -20.99
CA ARG A 196 -5.01 19.92 -21.93
C ARG A 196 -3.61 19.81 -21.34
N TYR A 197 -3.43 20.17 -20.07
CA TYR A 197 -2.18 19.99 -19.36
C TYR A 197 -1.77 18.51 -19.32
N ALA A 198 -2.69 17.62 -18.94
CA ALA A 198 -2.45 16.17 -18.89
C ALA A 198 -2.01 15.64 -20.26
N ARG A 199 -2.70 16.00 -21.34
CA ARG A 199 -2.34 15.58 -22.71
C ARG A 199 -0.96 16.10 -23.12
N GLN A 200 -0.69 17.38 -22.86
CA GLN A 200 0.62 17.99 -23.15
C GLN A 200 1.76 17.33 -22.37
N ARG A 201 1.50 16.89 -21.15
CA ARG A 201 2.49 16.23 -20.29
C ARG A 201 2.73 14.77 -20.67
N TYR A 202 1.65 14.01 -20.84
CA TYR A 202 1.71 12.55 -20.88
C TYR A 202 1.69 11.96 -22.29
N GLU A 203 0.98 12.55 -23.25
CA GLU A 203 0.86 12.01 -24.62
C GLU A 203 2.09 12.36 -25.47
N GLN A 204 3.26 12.50 -24.84
CA GLN A 204 4.54 12.75 -25.49
C GLN A 204 5.38 11.47 -25.51
N PRO A 205 6.13 11.20 -26.58
CA PRO A 205 7.11 10.11 -26.58
C PRO A 205 8.13 10.30 -25.45
N ARG A 206 8.49 9.20 -24.76
CA ARG A 206 9.55 9.19 -23.76
C ARG A 206 10.76 8.43 -24.29
N GLU A 207 11.94 9.01 -24.07
CA GLU A 207 13.23 8.40 -24.38
C GLU A 207 13.41 7.10 -23.57
N GLY A 208 13.78 6.02 -24.25
CA GLY A 208 13.91 4.68 -23.66
C GLY A 208 12.59 3.92 -23.50
N CYS A 209 11.47 4.49 -23.98
CA CYS A 209 10.15 3.87 -23.93
C CYS A 209 9.32 4.19 -25.19
N GLU A 210 9.97 4.25 -26.36
CA GLU A 210 9.41 4.73 -27.63
C GLU A 210 8.21 3.89 -28.11
N GLU A 211 8.13 2.64 -27.69
CA GLU A 211 7.02 1.75 -28.03
C GLU A 211 5.74 2.02 -27.22
N ARG A 212 5.85 2.76 -26.11
CA ARG A 212 4.71 3.08 -25.25
C ARG A 212 3.92 4.25 -25.82
N LYS A 213 2.60 4.17 -25.68
CA LYS A 213 1.69 5.21 -26.17
C LYS A 213 0.75 5.61 -25.03
N PRO A 214 1.23 6.49 -24.12
CA PRO A 214 0.37 6.97 -23.06
C PRO A 214 -0.78 7.77 -23.63
N GLU A 215 -1.98 7.52 -23.10
CA GLU A 215 -3.21 8.15 -23.58
C GLU A 215 -4.03 8.64 -22.39
N VAL A 216 -4.55 9.88 -22.51
CA VAL A 216 -5.43 10.48 -21.52
C VAL A 216 -6.87 10.12 -21.85
N GLU A 217 -7.43 9.21 -21.05
CA GLU A 217 -8.79 8.71 -21.21
C GLU A 217 -9.70 9.21 -20.07
N GLN A 218 -10.72 9.99 -20.42
CA GLN A 218 -11.75 10.43 -19.48
C GLN A 218 -12.67 9.25 -19.13
N THR A 219 -12.92 9.05 -17.83
CA THR A 219 -13.66 7.88 -17.33
C THR A 219 -15.08 8.18 -16.89
N ASP A 220 -15.43 9.46 -16.73
CA ASP A 220 -16.77 9.90 -16.40
C ASP A 220 -17.12 11.16 -17.21
N PHE A 221 -18.01 11.00 -18.19
CA PHE A 221 -18.50 12.07 -19.06
C PHE A 221 -19.81 12.70 -18.52
N ASN A 222 -20.45 12.09 -17.53
CA ASN A 222 -21.78 12.46 -17.08
C ASN A 222 -21.80 13.23 -15.75
N ASN A 223 -20.67 13.27 -15.02
CA ASN A 223 -20.57 14.04 -13.80
C ASN A 223 -20.00 15.43 -14.06
N GLU A 224 -20.88 16.39 -14.26
CA GLU A 224 -20.50 17.78 -14.45
C GLU A 224 -19.65 18.37 -13.32
N TYR A 225 -19.71 17.83 -12.09
CA TYR A 225 -19.00 18.39 -10.92
C TYR A 225 -17.64 17.76 -10.65
N VAL A 226 -17.31 16.67 -11.34
CA VAL A 226 -16.09 15.90 -11.09
C VAL A 226 -15.43 15.53 -12.41
N LEU A 227 -14.19 15.95 -12.58
CA LEU A 227 -13.36 15.49 -13.68
C LEU A 227 -12.64 14.21 -13.26
N LYS A 228 -12.91 13.10 -13.95
CA LYS A 228 -12.16 11.86 -13.79
C LYS A 228 -11.51 11.46 -15.09
N PHE A 229 -10.20 11.23 -15.05
CA PHE A 229 -9.47 10.66 -16.17
C PHE A 229 -8.36 9.75 -15.66
N HIS A 230 -7.84 8.94 -16.55
CA HIS A 230 -6.65 8.16 -16.26
C HIS A 230 -5.69 8.22 -17.43
N VAL A 231 -4.44 7.93 -17.13
CA VAL A 231 -3.36 7.86 -18.10
C VAL A 231 -2.76 6.48 -17.99
N SER A 232 -2.94 5.67 -19.02
CA SER A 232 -2.38 4.32 -19.07
C SER A 232 -1.08 4.31 -19.85
N ASP A 233 -0.34 3.20 -19.75
CA ASP A 233 0.84 2.94 -20.58
C ASP A 233 2.03 3.89 -20.35
N LEU A 234 2.12 4.46 -19.15
CA LEU A 234 3.21 5.34 -18.75
C LEU A 234 4.52 4.55 -18.54
N CYS A 235 5.65 5.25 -18.65
CA CYS A 235 6.99 4.70 -18.45
C CYS A 235 7.85 5.62 -17.59
N ARG A 236 8.34 5.15 -16.45
CA ARG A 236 9.22 5.91 -15.55
C ARG A 236 8.63 7.27 -15.15
N GLU A 237 7.31 7.40 -15.09
CA GLU A 237 6.67 8.68 -14.75
C GLU A 237 6.76 8.92 -13.25
N VAL A 238 6.37 7.92 -12.48
CA VAL A 238 6.52 7.84 -11.03
C VAL A 238 7.73 6.97 -10.68
N LEU A 239 7.84 5.76 -11.24
CA LEU A 239 8.93 4.82 -10.95
C LEU A 239 10.20 5.19 -11.74
N THR A 240 10.84 6.29 -11.36
CA THR A 240 11.92 6.91 -12.15
C THR A 240 13.21 6.09 -12.23
N ASP A 241 13.41 5.15 -11.31
CA ASP A 241 14.57 4.25 -11.21
C ASP A 241 14.28 2.84 -11.76
N GLU A 242 13.10 2.60 -12.34
CA GLU A 242 12.77 1.31 -12.92
C GLU A 242 13.66 1.02 -14.14
N GLU A 243 14.52 0.01 -14.01
CA GLU A 243 15.41 -0.46 -15.07
C GLU A 243 14.90 -1.75 -15.71
N GLN A 244 15.27 -1.97 -16.97
CA GLN A 244 15.02 -3.25 -17.63
C GLN A 244 15.76 -4.37 -16.91
N SER A 245 15.17 -5.56 -16.85
CA SER A 245 15.86 -6.66 -16.19
C SER A 245 17.06 -7.14 -17.02
N LEU A 246 18.03 -7.73 -16.32
CA LEU A 246 19.16 -8.43 -16.94
C LEU A 246 18.72 -9.54 -17.92
N TRP A 247 17.48 -10.02 -17.78
CA TRP A 247 16.90 -10.96 -18.74
C TRP A 247 16.52 -10.26 -20.06
N CYS A 248 15.93 -9.07 -20.03
CA CYS A 248 15.73 -8.30 -21.26
C CYS A 248 17.07 -7.93 -21.90
N ASP A 249 18.07 -7.50 -21.12
CA ASP A 249 19.42 -7.22 -21.65
C ASP A 249 20.00 -8.41 -22.42
N PHE A 250 19.80 -9.62 -21.87
CA PHE A 250 20.19 -10.86 -22.50
C PHE A 250 19.39 -11.06 -23.81
N VAL A 251 18.07 -10.93 -23.78
CA VAL A 251 17.22 -11.12 -24.96
C VAL A 251 17.55 -10.14 -26.09
N GLU A 252 17.81 -8.87 -25.80
CA GLU A 252 18.21 -7.86 -26.80
C GLU A 252 19.49 -8.24 -27.54
N LEU A 253 20.44 -8.87 -26.83
CA LEU A 253 21.72 -9.26 -27.41
C LEU A 253 21.61 -10.39 -28.45
N TRP A 254 20.59 -11.25 -28.36
CA TRP A 254 20.48 -12.45 -29.22
C TRP A 254 19.19 -12.57 -30.04
N TRP A 255 18.09 -11.95 -29.63
CA TRP A 255 16.75 -12.20 -30.18
C TRP A 255 15.92 -10.96 -30.51
N GLY A 256 16.42 -9.75 -30.22
CA GLY A 256 15.80 -8.47 -30.59
C GLY A 256 15.21 -7.70 -29.40
N ASP A 257 14.66 -6.52 -29.68
CA ASP A 257 14.23 -5.51 -28.71
C ASP A 257 13.34 -6.08 -27.59
N CYS A 258 13.63 -5.71 -26.32
CA CYS A 258 12.95 -6.23 -25.14
C CYS A 258 12.76 -5.14 -24.09
N ASN A 259 11.51 -4.89 -23.68
CA ASN A 259 11.20 -3.94 -22.62
C ASN A 259 10.24 -4.57 -21.60
N ASP A 260 10.77 -5.02 -20.46
CA ASP A 260 10.00 -5.62 -19.38
C ASP A 260 9.74 -4.68 -18.20
N MET A 261 10.19 -3.42 -18.29
CA MET A 261 9.92 -2.40 -17.28
C MET A 261 8.42 -2.26 -17.04
N ARG A 262 7.99 -2.11 -15.78
CA ARG A 262 6.57 -2.04 -15.43
C ARG A 262 5.83 -0.93 -16.19
N ARG A 263 4.58 -1.21 -16.58
CA ARG A 263 3.69 -0.23 -17.22
C ARG A 263 2.91 0.51 -16.15
N GLU A 264 3.11 1.81 -16.07
CA GLU A 264 2.46 2.65 -15.07
C GLU A 264 1.08 3.12 -15.56
N ARG A 265 0.20 3.38 -14.61
CA ARG A 265 -1.10 4.00 -14.82
C ARG A 265 -1.36 5.00 -13.69
N LEU A 266 -1.76 6.20 -14.05
CA LEU A 266 -2.17 7.23 -13.11
C LEU A 266 -3.66 7.49 -13.24
N GLU A 267 -4.37 7.50 -12.12
CA GLU A 267 -5.79 7.81 -12.06
C GLU A 267 -6.00 9.14 -11.33
N PHE A 268 -6.71 10.06 -11.98
CA PHE A 268 -6.93 11.41 -11.49
C PHE A 268 -8.41 11.65 -11.26
N THR A 269 -8.73 12.25 -10.12
CA THR A 269 -10.05 12.82 -9.83
C THR A 269 -9.88 14.26 -9.40
N PHE A 270 -10.68 15.18 -9.96
CA PHE A 270 -10.68 16.59 -9.57
C PHE A 270 -12.10 17.09 -9.30
N HIS A 271 -12.22 17.92 -8.27
CA HIS A 271 -13.43 18.61 -7.86
C HIS A 271 -13.17 20.13 -7.91
N TYR A 272 -14.11 20.85 -8.49
CA TYR A 272 -14.07 22.30 -8.58
C TYR A 272 -14.98 22.92 -7.51
N THR A 273 -14.42 23.82 -6.70
CA THR A 273 -15.17 24.62 -5.73
C THR A 273 -14.94 26.11 -6.01
N PRO A 274 -15.98 26.89 -6.39
CA PRO A 274 -15.81 28.32 -6.59
C PRO A 274 -15.52 29.02 -5.27
N THR A 275 -14.70 30.08 -5.30
CA THR A 275 -14.43 30.95 -4.14
C THR A 275 -14.71 32.41 -4.51
N ASP A 276 -14.65 33.32 -3.53
CA ASP A 276 -14.90 34.74 -3.76
C ASP A 276 -13.86 35.36 -4.71
N ASP A 277 -12.60 34.96 -4.58
CA ASP A 277 -11.45 35.51 -5.33
C ASP A 277 -10.95 34.60 -6.48
N GLY A 278 -11.63 33.48 -6.75
CA GLY A 278 -11.18 32.52 -7.75
C GLY A 278 -11.87 31.15 -7.62
N TYR A 279 -11.06 30.10 -7.52
CA TYR A 279 -11.55 28.74 -7.30
C TYR A 279 -10.52 27.86 -6.58
N LEU A 280 -11.02 26.84 -5.90
CA LEU A 280 -10.24 25.76 -5.33
C LEU A 280 -10.45 24.49 -6.15
N LEU A 281 -9.35 23.89 -6.59
CA LEU A 281 -9.35 22.56 -7.21
C LEU A 281 -8.83 21.56 -6.18
N THR A 282 -9.71 20.67 -5.68
CA THR A 282 -9.29 19.53 -4.86
C THR A 282 -9.23 18.29 -5.75
N GLY A 283 -8.29 17.40 -5.52
CA GLY A 283 -8.17 16.21 -6.34
C GLY A 283 -7.51 15.06 -5.62
N SER A 284 -7.52 13.91 -6.27
CA SER A 284 -6.78 12.74 -5.84
C SER A 284 -6.03 12.12 -7.02
N LEU A 285 -4.86 11.58 -6.71
CA LEU A 285 -4.02 10.86 -7.64
C LEU A 285 -3.70 9.47 -7.05
N THR A 286 -3.99 8.44 -7.82
CA THR A 286 -3.62 7.05 -7.50
C THR A 286 -2.62 6.53 -8.52
N GLY A 287 -1.49 6.01 -8.05
CA GLY A 287 -0.48 5.36 -8.86
C GLY A 287 -0.71 3.86 -8.93
N LYS A 288 -0.67 3.31 -10.14
CA LYS A 288 -0.80 1.86 -10.40
C LYS A 288 0.30 1.40 -11.34
N PHE A 289 0.66 0.11 -11.26
CA PHE A 289 1.60 -0.53 -12.15
C PHE A 289 1.05 -1.87 -12.65
N GLY A 290 1.41 -2.25 -13.87
CA GLY A 290 1.08 -3.54 -14.46
C GLY A 290 2.30 -4.14 -15.16
N SER A 291 2.11 -5.33 -15.74
CA SER A 291 3.19 -6.03 -16.45
C SER A 291 3.82 -5.15 -17.54
N GLY A 292 5.16 -5.18 -17.64
CA GLY A 292 5.90 -4.57 -18.75
C GLY A 292 5.77 -5.35 -20.06
N VAL A 293 5.75 -6.69 -19.94
CA VAL A 293 5.79 -7.66 -21.04
C VAL A 293 4.54 -7.64 -21.92
N TYR A 294 3.37 -7.39 -21.33
CA TYR A 294 2.12 -7.27 -22.09
C TYR A 294 1.33 -6.05 -21.62
N LYS A 295 0.63 -5.38 -22.55
CA LYS A 295 -0.27 -4.27 -22.20
C LYS A 295 -1.38 -4.79 -21.27
N PRO A 296 -1.47 -4.34 -20.00
CA PRO A 296 -2.48 -4.83 -19.08
C PRO A 296 -3.87 -4.39 -19.53
N ARG A 297 -4.88 -5.25 -19.31
CA ARG A 297 -6.29 -4.84 -19.34
C ARG A 297 -6.59 -3.97 -18.12
N SER A 298 -7.72 -3.26 -18.10
CA SER A 298 -8.05 -2.33 -16.99
C SER A 298 -7.98 -2.96 -15.59
N SER A 299 -8.28 -4.26 -15.45
CA SER A 299 -8.16 -5.02 -14.19
C SER A 299 -6.78 -5.63 -13.92
N GLY A 300 -5.83 -5.45 -14.84
CA GLY A 300 -4.46 -6.00 -14.76
C GLY A 300 -3.43 -5.02 -14.20
N TYR A 301 -3.87 -3.85 -13.74
CA TYR A 301 -3.06 -2.88 -13.01
C TYR A 301 -3.24 -3.13 -11.50
N MET A 302 -2.13 -3.15 -10.78
CA MET A 302 -2.03 -3.25 -9.33
C MET A 302 -1.67 -1.88 -8.75
N ASP A 303 -2.14 -1.57 -7.54
CA ASP A 303 -1.78 -0.32 -6.86
C ASP A 303 -0.28 -0.31 -6.52
N MET A 304 0.37 0.85 -6.62
CA MET A 304 1.76 1.01 -6.18
C MET A 304 1.85 0.69 -4.68
N GLU A 305 2.79 -0.18 -4.30
CA GLU A 305 2.97 -0.58 -2.90
C GLU A 305 3.53 0.59 -2.06
N PRO A 306 3.39 0.58 -0.72
CA PRO A 306 3.81 1.70 0.16
C PRO A 306 5.27 2.12 -0.02
N ASP A 307 6.16 1.16 -0.27
CA ASP A 307 7.58 1.42 -0.50
C ASP A 307 7.83 2.23 -1.79
N PHE A 308 6.90 2.18 -2.76
CA PHE A 308 6.91 3.05 -3.94
C PHE A 308 6.19 4.38 -3.70
N GLU A 309 5.22 4.42 -2.77
CA GLU A 309 4.44 5.62 -2.51
C GLU A 309 5.28 6.73 -1.85
N ASP A 310 6.04 6.38 -0.82
CA ASP A 310 6.84 7.36 -0.05
C ASP A 310 8.01 7.90 -0.88
N ASP A 311 8.74 7.02 -1.58
CA ASP A 311 9.95 7.39 -2.31
C ASP A 311 9.67 8.00 -3.69
N PHE A 312 8.53 7.65 -4.33
CA PHE A 312 8.25 8.06 -5.70
C PHE A 312 6.92 8.81 -5.86
N LEU A 313 5.81 8.28 -5.35
CA LEU A 313 4.49 8.85 -5.61
C LEU A 313 4.27 10.19 -4.88
N ILE A 314 4.67 10.32 -3.62
CA ILE A 314 4.53 11.56 -2.86
C ILE A 314 5.36 12.71 -3.48
N PRO A 315 6.67 12.53 -3.77
CA PRO A 315 7.45 13.54 -4.48
C PRO A 315 6.85 13.91 -5.84
N TYR A 316 6.33 12.92 -6.55
CA TYR A 316 5.67 13.10 -7.83
C TYR A 316 4.41 13.97 -7.72
N VAL A 317 3.50 13.64 -6.81
CA VAL A 317 2.24 14.35 -6.55
C VAL A 317 2.51 15.80 -6.20
N ASN A 318 3.50 16.07 -5.33
CA ASN A 318 3.91 17.42 -4.95
C ASN A 318 4.40 18.23 -6.16
N ARG A 319 5.20 17.61 -7.05
CA ARG A 319 5.69 18.27 -8.27
C ARG A 319 4.56 18.54 -9.26
N PHE A 320 3.71 17.54 -9.49
CA PHE A 320 2.53 17.66 -10.35
C PHE A 320 1.61 18.79 -9.88
N GLN A 321 1.34 18.88 -8.58
CA GLN A 321 0.54 19.95 -7.98
C GLN A 321 1.08 21.33 -8.32
N GLN A 322 2.39 21.54 -8.13
CA GLN A 322 3.04 22.81 -8.43
C GLN A 322 3.02 23.14 -9.93
N ASP A 323 3.30 22.16 -10.79
CA ASP A 323 3.34 22.36 -12.23
C ASP A 323 1.94 22.65 -12.79
N LEU A 324 0.91 21.93 -12.34
CA LEU A 324 -0.48 22.19 -12.72
C LEU A 324 -0.94 23.56 -12.22
N LYS A 325 -0.61 23.94 -10.97
CA LYS A 325 -0.88 25.30 -10.45
C LYS A 325 -0.29 26.36 -11.36
N ARG A 326 1.02 26.27 -11.66
CA ARG A 326 1.70 27.21 -12.56
C ARG A 326 1.10 27.24 -13.95
N TYR A 327 0.63 26.10 -14.46
CA TYR A 327 -0.04 26.04 -15.77
C TYR A 327 -1.39 26.77 -15.75
N LEU A 328 -2.19 26.57 -14.71
CA LEU A 328 -3.50 27.19 -14.56
C LEU A 328 -3.40 28.69 -14.27
N GLU A 329 -2.34 29.16 -13.62
CA GLU A 329 -2.11 30.59 -13.35
C GLU A 329 -1.57 31.38 -14.56
N ARG A 330 -1.18 30.70 -15.65
CA ARG A 330 -0.78 31.40 -16.88
C ARG A 330 -1.99 32.15 -17.47
N PRO A 331 -1.81 33.42 -17.86
CA PRO A 331 -2.87 34.27 -18.41
C PRO A 331 -3.50 33.67 -19.68
#